data_AF-A0A0C9U1T9-F1
#
_entry.id   AF-A0A0C9U1T9-F1
#
_cell.length_a   1.000
_cell.length_b   1.000
_cell.length_c   1.000
_cell.angle_alpha   90.00
_cell.angle_beta   90.00
_cell.angle_gamma   90.00
#
_symmetry.space_group_name_H-M   'P 1'
#
loop_
_entity.id
_entity.type
_entity.pdbx_description
1 polymer ?
#
loop_
_entity_poly.entity_id
_entity_poly.type
_entity_poly.pdbx_seq_one_letter_code
_entity_poly.pdbx_strand_id
1 'polypeptide(L)'
;MVRPAGSLLPAGFSSHALRVLQKVQRGLSPVELVYTSHEHWPFQPGLTVHTRPILHISVLDSSFNPPTLAHLALAKSPPPSCHGVSTHASTSFGLDYDAKLLLLSIRNADKSMKPGDATHIQRLEMMQLLSQDLCSTDNTKTEYDCPSPVNGNIAIAIIDEPTFVGKSTTLLRFLQTRLASPINSSSLSNTTDRQDGAYSLPHPKLTFLLGFDTLERLFSPKYYPSEEIMTQMLRGFLSPNEEDCRIVCAHRTSPGVGQTSQKELHGKAQEVAQEFIASGRIILIDIGAREQTYSSSEVRAKVAAGGEAWKWLVTAVIANYIMGNALYAQPTF
;
A
#
# COMPACT_ATOMS: atom_id res chain seq x y z
N MET A 1 -10.93 -28.25 -16.28
CA MET A 1 -12.04 -27.31 -16.56
C MET A 1 -11.70 -25.99 -15.85
N VAL A 2 -11.23 -24.99 -16.58
CA VAL A 2 -10.81 -23.70 -16.01
C VAL A 2 -12.07 -22.90 -15.68
N ARG A 3 -12.26 -22.52 -14.41
CA ARG A 3 -13.39 -21.66 -14.01
C ARG A 3 -13.27 -20.31 -14.74
N PRO A 4 -14.34 -19.78 -15.36
CA PRO A 4 -14.30 -18.47 -15.97
C PRO A 4 -14.00 -17.39 -14.91
N ALA A 5 -13.19 -16.39 -15.30
CA ALA A 5 -12.67 -15.32 -14.44
C ALA A 5 -13.76 -14.44 -13.78
N GLY A 6 -15.03 -14.59 -14.18
CA GLY A 6 -16.16 -13.87 -13.59
C GLY A 6 -16.56 -14.28 -12.16
N SER A 7 -15.84 -15.21 -11.51
CA SER A 7 -16.23 -15.76 -10.19
C SER A 7 -15.33 -15.40 -9.00
N LEU A 8 -14.31 -14.53 -9.19
CA LEU A 8 -13.36 -14.18 -8.11
C LEU A 8 -13.63 -12.82 -7.46
N LEU A 9 -14.39 -11.93 -8.09
CA LEU A 9 -14.78 -10.66 -7.50
C LEU A 9 -16.06 -10.80 -6.67
N PRO A 10 -16.18 -10.14 -5.51
CA PRO A 10 -17.43 -10.10 -4.76
C PRO A 10 -18.59 -9.53 -5.61
N ALA A 11 -19.79 -10.08 -5.43
CA ALA A 11 -20.97 -9.59 -6.13
C ALA A 11 -21.20 -8.09 -5.84
N GLY A 12 -21.43 -7.31 -6.89
CA GLY A 12 -21.66 -5.86 -6.77
C GLY A 12 -20.40 -5.00 -6.54
N PHE A 13 -19.20 -5.60 -6.52
CA PHE A 13 -17.94 -4.87 -6.32
C PHE A 13 -17.77 -3.72 -7.31
N SER A 14 -17.91 -3.98 -8.62
CA SER A 14 -17.71 -2.97 -9.67
C SER A 14 -18.70 -1.81 -9.58
N SER A 15 -19.98 -2.11 -9.26
CA SER A 15 -21.02 -1.10 -9.07
C SER A 15 -20.75 -0.23 -7.83
N HIS A 16 -20.30 -0.85 -6.74
CA HIS A 16 -19.88 -0.11 -5.54
C HIS A 16 -18.66 0.77 -5.82
N ALA A 17 -17.62 0.21 -6.45
CA ALA A 17 -16.40 0.90 -6.86
C ALA A 17 -16.71 2.12 -7.74
N LEU A 18 -17.64 1.99 -8.69
CA LEU A 18 -18.09 3.09 -9.54
C LEU A 18 -18.75 4.21 -8.73
N ARG A 19 -19.63 3.86 -7.79
CA ARG A 19 -20.32 4.85 -6.94
C ARG A 19 -19.34 5.64 -6.07
N VAL A 20 -18.39 4.96 -5.41
CA VAL A 20 -17.39 5.65 -4.58
C VAL A 20 -16.42 6.46 -5.42
N LEU A 21 -16.01 5.96 -6.60
CA LEU A 21 -15.19 6.72 -7.56
C LEU A 21 -15.87 8.03 -7.96
N GLN A 22 -17.16 7.98 -8.28
CA GLN A 22 -17.94 9.17 -8.62
C GLN A 22 -18.03 10.18 -7.46
N LYS A 23 -18.11 9.71 -6.21
CA LYS A 23 -18.08 10.60 -5.03
C LYS A 23 -16.75 11.36 -4.96
N VAL A 24 -15.63 10.65 -5.12
CA VAL A 24 -14.29 11.24 -5.07
C VAL A 24 -14.07 12.20 -6.24
N GLN A 25 -14.44 11.79 -7.46
CA GLN A 25 -14.33 12.65 -8.66
C GLN A 25 -15.18 13.92 -8.60
N ARG A 26 -16.31 13.90 -7.87
CA ARG A 26 -17.17 15.06 -7.66
C ARG A 26 -16.75 15.92 -6.46
N GLY A 27 -15.65 15.57 -5.79
CA GLY A 27 -15.18 16.28 -4.60
C GLY A 27 -16.09 16.11 -3.37
N LEU A 28 -16.96 15.09 -3.35
CA LEU A 28 -17.86 14.83 -2.22
C LEU A 28 -17.13 14.18 -1.04
N SER A 29 -16.00 13.53 -1.31
CA SER A 29 -15.13 12.95 -0.29
C SER A 29 -13.69 12.87 -0.83
N PRO A 30 -12.66 13.21 -0.04
CA PRO A 30 -11.27 13.11 -0.48
C PRO A 30 -10.77 11.66 -0.50
N VAL A 31 -11.36 10.77 0.31
CA VAL A 31 -10.98 9.35 0.44
C VAL A 31 -12.23 8.50 0.60
N GLU A 32 -12.30 7.39 -0.14
CA GLU A 32 -13.34 6.37 0.05
C GLU A 32 -12.72 4.98 0.08
N LEU A 33 -13.20 4.13 0.99
CA LEU A 33 -12.89 2.70 0.98
C LEU A 33 -13.76 2.01 -0.07
N VAL A 34 -13.11 1.29 -0.97
CA VAL A 34 -13.75 0.47 -2.01
C VAL A 34 -13.99 -0.94 -1.50
N TYR A 35 -13.09 -1.44 -0.65
CA TYR A 35 -13.16 -2.75 -0.03
C TYR A 35 -12.49 -2.73 1.33
N THR A 36 -13.02 -3.50 2.26
CA THR A 36 -12.38 -3.88 3.52
C THR A 36 -12.58 -5.37 3.74
N SER A 37 -11.59 -6.04 4.33
CA SER A 37 -11.69 -7.46 4.69
C SER A 37 -12.80 -7.74 5.70
N HIS A 38 -13.14 -6.76 6.54
CA HIS A 38 -14.28 -6.77 7.46
C HIS A 38 -14.73 -5.34 7.78
N GLU A 39 -15.89 -5.20 8.44
CA GLU A 39 -16.53 -3.91 8.75
C GLU A 39 -15.67 -3.00 9.65
N HIS A 40 -15.03 -3.60 10.67
CA HIS A 40 -14.21 -2.91 11.67
C HIS A 40 -12.77 -2.61 11.24
N TRP A 41 -12.40 -2.78 9.97
CA TRP A 41 -11.06 -2.37 9.49
C TRP A 41 -10.83 -0.91 9.88
N PRO A 42 -9.65 -0.50 10.39
CA PRO A 42 -8.36 -1.20 10.39
C PRO A 42 -8.04 -2.07 11.61
N PHE A 43 -8.99 -2.34 12.51
CA PHE A 43 -8.71 -3.21 13.67
C PHE A 43 -8.44 -4.66 13.24
N GLN A 44 -7.65 -5.40 14.01
CA GLN A 44 -7.41 -6.82 13.70
C GLN A 44 -8.72 -7.64 13.78
N PRO A 45 -8.93 -8.60 12.86
CA PRO A 45 -10.12 -9.46 12.88
C PRO A 45 -10.24 -10.23 14.20
N GLY A 46 -11.43 -10.22 14.81
CA GLY A 46 -11.69 -10.90 16.09
C GLY A 46 -11.22 -10.11 17.32
N LEU A 47 -10.48 -9.01 17.14
CA LEU A 47 -10.19 -8.05 18.21
C LEU A 47 -11.18 -6.90 18.11
N THR A 48 -12.13 -6.86 19.04
CA THR A 48 -13.02 -5.71 19.19
C THR A 48 -12.33 -4.54 19.90
N VAL A 49 -11.31 -4.83 20.72
CA VAL A 49 -10.51 -3.81 21.41
C VAL A 49 -9.09 -3.84 20.87
N HIS A 50 -8.64 -2.75 20.24
CA HIS A 50 -7.20 -2.55 20.03
C HIS A 50 -6.59 -2.12 21.36
N THR A 51 -5.80 -3.01 21.96
CA THR A 51 -5.12 -2.78 23.25
C THR A 51 -3.84 -1.96 23.10
N ARG A 52 -3.37 -1.77 21.86
CA ARG A 52 -2.17 -1.00 21.55
C ARG A 52 -2.54 0.48 21.31
N PRO A 53 -1.77 1.43 21.85
CA PRO A 53 -2.01 2.86 21.66
C PRO A 53 -1.72 3.34 20.22
N ILE A 54 -0.97 2.54 19.45
CA ILE A 54 -0.56 2.85 18.07
C ILE A 54 -1.08 1.73 17.17
N LEU A 55 -1.60 2.12 16.02
CA LEU A 55 -2.06 1.22 14.96
C LEU A 55 -1.16 1.37 13.73
N HIS A 56 -0.34 0.37 13.45
CA HIS A 56 0.60 0.37 12.33
C HIS A 56 -0.09 -0.05 11.04
N ILE A 57 -0.21 0.87 10.09
CA ILE A 57 -0.87 0.63 8.80
C ILE A 57 0.14 0.77 7.67
N SER A 58 0.34 -0.28 6.88
CA SER A 58 1.12 -0.17 5.65
C SER A 58 0.28 0.39 4.52
N VAL A 59 0.82 1.32 3.73
CA VAL A 59 0.16 1.93 2.58
C VAL A 59 0.96 1.66 1.31
N LEU A 60 0.42 0.85 0.39
CA LEU A 60 0.98 0.69 -0.95
C LEU A 60 0.21 1.58 -1.94
N ASP A 61 0.79 2.74 -2.25
CA ASP A 61 0.28 3.69 -3.24
C ASP A 61 0.89 3.42 -4.62
N SER A 62 0.07 3.04 -5.59
CA SER A 62 0.50 2.79 -6.96
C SER A 62 -0.63 2.99 -7.97
N SER A 63 -0.26 3.07 -9.25
CA SER A 63 -1.24 3.12 -10.34
C SER A 63 -1.89 1.77 -10.66
N PHE A 64 -1.32 0.66 -10.19
CA PHE A 64 -1.87 -0.70 -10.34
C PHE A 64 -2.36 -1.02 -11.77
N ASN A 65 -1.56 -0.72 -12.79
CA ASN A 65 -1.99 -0.75 -14.19
C ASN A 65 -1.08 -1.63 -15.08
N PRO A 66 -1.04 -2.95 -14.89
CA PRO A 66 -1.70 -3.73 -13.83
C PRO A 66 -0.83 -3.86 -12.58
N PRO A 67 -1.33 -4.40 -11.45
CA PRO A 67 -0.46 -4.87 -10.38
C PRO A 67 0.48 -5.98 -10.87
N THR A 68 1.67 -6.04 -10.27
CA THR A 68 2.75 -6.98 -10.62
C THR A 68 3.19 -7.77 -9.40
N LEU A 69 4.01 -8.81 -9.59
CA LEU A 69 4.63 -9.54 -8.47
C LEU A 69 5.53 -8.63 -7.61
N ALA A 70 6.09 -7.54 -8.16
CA ALA A 70 6.78 -6.52 -7.37
C ALA A 70 5.84 -5.84 -6.35
N HIS A 71 4.61 -5.51 -6.76
CA HIS A 71 3.61 -4.95 -5.86
C HIS A 71 3.21 -5.94 -4.77
N LEU A 72 3.04 -7.21 -5.14
CA LEU A 72 2.75 -8.28 -4.19
C LEU A 72 3.88 -8.44 -3.16
N ALA A 73 5.13 -8.55 -3.62
CA ALA A 73 6.31 -8.70 -2.77
C ALA A 73 6.47 -7.50 -1.82
N LEU A 74 6.28 -6.28 -2.34
CA LEU A 74 6.35 -5.06 -1.55
C LEU A 74 5.24 -5.01 -0.49
N ALA A 75 3.98 -5.34 -0.83
CA ALA A 75 2.88 -5.41 0.14
C ALA A 75 3.02 -6.52 1.20
N LYS A 76 3.78 -7.58 0.90
CA LYS A 76 4.17 -8.64 1.85
C LYS A 76 5.38 -8.28 2.71
N SER A 77 6.04 -7.15 2.47
CA SER A 77 7.20 -6.75 3.28
C SER A 77 6.80 -6.49 4.73
N PRO A 78 7.65 -6.87 5.71
CA PRO A 78 7.37 -6.65 7.12
C PRO A 78 7.59 -5.18 7.52
N PRO A 79 7.03 -4.75 8.66
CA PRO A 79 7.32 -3.44 9.20
C PRO A 79 8.81 -3.28 9.53
N PRO A 80 9.32 -2.03 9.50
CA PRO A 80 10.62 -1.66 10.06
C PRO A 80 10.86 -2.29 11.44
N SER A 81 11.85 -3.17 11.56
CA SER A 81 12.30 -3.63 12.89
C SER A 81 12.79 -2.43 13.69
N CYS A 82 12.23 -2.22 14.88
CA CYS A 82 12.68 -1.19 15.81
C CYS A 82 14.08 -1.57 16.34
N HIS A 83 15.15 -1.26 15.59
CA HIS A 83 16.50 -1.41 16.13
C HIS A 83 16.77 -0.29 17.14
N GLY A 84 16.55 -0.59 18.42
CA GLY A 84 16.91 0.28 19.53
C GLY A 84 16.19 -0.07 20.82
N VAL A 85 16.70 -1.08 21.54
CA VAL A 85 16.89 -1.21 23.00
C VAL A 85 17.07 -2.71 23.29
N SER A 86 18.14 -3.01 24.02
CA SER A 86 18.75 -4.34 24.16
C SER A 86 18.00 -5.30 25.09
N THR A 87 18.35 -6.58 24.96
CA THR A 87 18.35 -7.63 26.01
C THR A 87 17.03 -7.90 26.74
N HIS A 88 16.28 -8.90 26.30
CA HIS A 88 16.06 -10.18 27.01
C HIS A 88 15.08 -11.01 26.17
N ALA A 89 15.38 -12.31 26.05
CA ALA A 89 14.68 -13.27 25.22
C ALA A 89 13.14 -13.10 25.24
N SER A 90 12.60 -12.64 24.13
CA SER A 90 11.20 -12.82 23.76
C SER A 90 11.19 -13.03 22.25
N THR A 91 11.13 -14.31 21.89
CA THR A 91 10.76 -14.87 20.58
C THR A 91 10.42 -13.82 19.52
N SER A 92 11.32 -13.66 18.56
CA SER A 92 11.13 -12.94 17.30
C SER A 92 10.08 -13.64 16.41
N PHE A 93 8.82 -13.70 16.87
CA PHE A 93 7.68 -13.89 16.00
C PHE A 93 7.50 -12.58 15.25
N GLY A 94 7.82 -12.59 13.95
CA GLY A 94 7.75 -11.44 13.06
C GLY A 94 6.37 -10.79 13.12
N LEU A 95 6.29 -9.62 13.75
CA LEU A 95 5.07 -8.83 13.81
C LEU A 95 4.85 -8.20 12.42
N ASP A 96 3.78 -8.59 11.73
CA ASP A 96 3.30 -7.87 10.54
C ASP A 96 2.63 -6.54 10.97
N TYR A 97 2.29 -5.70 10.00
CA TYR A 97 1.46 -4.52 10.22
C TYR A 97 0.10 -4.89 10.82
N ASP A 98 -0.48 -4.01 11.64
CA ASP A 98 -1.81 -4.24 12.20
C ASP A 98 -2.87 -4.26 11.08
N ALA A 99 -2.70 -3.43 10.04
CA ALA A 99 -3.51 -3.43 8.82
C ALA A 99 -2.72 -3.03 7.57
N LYS A 100 -3.23 -3.41 6.39
CA LYS A 100 -2.66 -3.04 5.08
C LYS A 100 -3.67 -2.27 4.25
N LEU A 101 -3.20 -1.27 3.52
CA LEU A 101 -4.00 -0.44 2.63
C LEU A 101 -3.39 -0.42 1.23
N LEU A 102 -4.15 -0.87 0.24
CA LEU A 102 -3.84 -0.65 -1.18
C LEU A 102 -4.52 0.66 -1.62
N LEU A 103 -3.74 1.62 -2.11
CA LEU A 103 -4.23 2.97 -2.39
C LEU A 103 -4.11 3.31 -3.87
N LEU A 104 -5.21 3.76 -4.47
CA LEU A 104 -5.25 4.29 -5.83
C LEU A 104 -5.57 5.78 -5.81
N SER A 105 -4.61 6.62 -6.18
CA SER A 105 -4.88 8.05 -6.41
C SER A 105 -5.50 8.30 -7.79
N ILE A 106 -6.62 9.03 -7.83
CA ILE A 106 -7.32 9.39 -9.08
C ILE A 106 -6.64 10.56 -9.82
N ARG A 107 -5.80 11.33 -9.12
CA ARG A 107 -5.01 12.43 -9.67
C ARG A 107 -3.57 12.25 -9.20
N ASN A 108 -2.71 11.73 -10.07
CA ASN A 108 -1.27 11.69 -9.81
C ASN A 108 -0.59 12.87 -10.51
N ALA A 109 0.38 13.51 -9.85
CA ALA A 109 1.04 14.72 -10.34
C ALA A 109 1.60 14.62 -11.78
N ASP A 110 2.08 13.45 -12.24
CA ASP A 110 2.65 13.28 -13.59
C ASP A 110 1.96 12.24 -14.49
N LYS A 111 1.00 11.48 -13.96
CA LYS A 111 0.45 10.32 -14.68
C LYS A 111 -0.96 10.62 -15.15
N SER A 112 -1.08 11.05 -16.41
CA SER A 112 -2.35 11.01 -17.14
C SER A 112 -2.66 9.60 -17.63
N MET A 113 -3.95 9.25 -17.71
CA MET A 113 -4.36 7.99 -18.33
C MET A 113 -4.07 8.03 -19.83
N LYS A 114 -3.35 7.02 -20.34
CA LYS A 114 -3.05 6.87 -21.77
C LYS A 114 -4.13 6.03 -22.46
N PRO A 115 -4.37 6.21 -23.77
CA PRO A 115 -5.15 5.26 -24.55
C PRO A 115 -4.59 3.84 -24.37
N GLY A 116 -5.47 2.88 -24.07
CA GLY A 116 -5.10 1.49 -23.77
C GLY A 116 -4.76 1.20 -22.31
N ASP A 117 -4.73 2.20 -21.42
CA ASP A 117 -4.64 1.96 -19.98
C ASP A 117 -5.93 1.31 -19.44
N ALA A 118 -5.80 0.48 -18.41
CA ALA A 118 -6.96 0.00 -17.67
C ALA A 118 -7.66 1.17 -16.98
N THR A 119 -8.99 1.14 -17.00
CA THR A 119 -9.85 2.11 -16.30
C THR A 119 -9.64 2.04 -14.78
N HIS A 120 -10.07 3.08 -14.06
CA HIS A 120 -10.05 3.07 -12.59
C HIS A 120 -10.78 1.84 -12.01
N ILE A 121 -11.93 1.45 -12.59
CA ILE A 121 -12.69 0.29 -12.13
C ILE A 121 -11.91 -1.00 -12.36
N GLN A 122 -11.33 -1.19 -13.55
CA GLN A 122 -10.50 -2.37 -13.83
C GLN A 122 -9.26 -2.46 -12.94
N ARG A 123 -8.65 -1.32 -12.60
CA ARG A 123 -7.53 -1.27 -11.63
C ARG A 123 -7.99 -1.69 -10.23
N LEU A 124 -9.14 -1.18 -9.77
CA LEU A 124 -9.71 -1.57 -8.48
C LEU A 124 -10.09 -3.05 -8.43
N GLU A 125 -10.61 -3.59 -9.52
CA GLU A 125 -10.87 -5.02 -9.67
C GLU A 125 -9.58 -5.83 -9.57
N MET A 126 -8.51 -5.46 -10.29
CA MET A 126 -7.21 -6.12 -10.16
C MET A 126 -6.58 -5.94 -8.78
N MET A 127 -6.80 -4.81 -8.09
CA MET A 127 -6.37 -4.62 -6.69
C MET A 127 -7.12 -5.56 -5.74
N GLN A 128 -8.40 -5.84 -6.00
CA GLN A 128 -9.18 -6.81 -5.24
C GLN A 128 -8.72 -8.25 -5.49
N LEU A 129 -8.25 -8.57 -6.69
CA LEU A 129 -7.61 -9.86 -6.95
C LEU A 129 -6.25 -9.95 -6.25
N LEU A 130 -5.45 -8.87 -6.27
CA LEU A 130 -4.19 -8.79 -5.53
C LEU A 130 -4.38 -8.96 -4.02
N SER A 131 -5.45 -8.40 -3.44
CA SER A 131 -5.74 -8.54 -2.00
C SER A 131 -5.99 -10.00 -1.60
N GLN A 132 -6.58 -10.81 -2.47
CA GLN A 132 -6.75 -12.26 -2.24
C GLN A 132 -5.41 -13.01 -2.25
N ASP A 133 -4.51 -12.65 -3.17
CA ASP A 133 -3.14 -13.19 -3.24
C ASP A 133 -2.28 -12.77 -2.04
N LEU A 134 -2.60 -11.62 -1.42
CA LEU A 134 -1.98 -11.16 -0.17
C LEU A 134 -2.45 -11.96 1.04
N CYS A 135 -3.73 -12.32 1.10
CA CYS A 135 -4.28 -13.17 2.16
C CYS A 135 -3.84 -14.64 2.04
N SER A 136 -3.46 -15.07 0.84
CA SER A 136 -3.01 -16.43 0.56
C SER A 136 -1.53 -16.59 0.92
N THR A 137 -1.24 -17.09 2.12
CA THR A 137 0.08 -17.63 2.47
C THR A 137 0.19 -19.10 2.09
N ASP A 138 1.39 -19.50 1.66
CA ASP A 138 1.79 -20.87 1.34
C ASP A 138 1.20 -21.88 2.33
N ASN A 139 0.64 -22.97 1.80
CA ASN A 139 0.02 -24.08 2.53
C ASN A 139 1.00 -24.86 3.44
N THR A 140 2.13 -24.29 3.86
CA THR A 140 3.02 -24.88 4.86
C THR A 140 2.54 -24.53 6.27
N LYS A 141 1.29 -24.90 6.60
CA LYS A 141 0.85 -24.95 8.01
C LYS A 141 1.21 -26.32 8.56
N THR A 142 2.27 -26.40 9.35
CA THR A 142 2.46 -27.52 10.28
C THR A 142 1.42 -27.43 11.39
N GLU A 143 0.89 -28.58 11.80
CA GLU A 143 -0.30 -28.78 12.64
C GLU A 143 -0.20 -28.26 14.10
N TYR A 144 0.84 -27.48 14.44
CA TYR A 144 1.22 -27.15 15.83
C TYR A 144 1.36 -25.66 16.18
N ASP A 145 1.03 -24.72 15.29
CA ASP A 145 1.19 -23.29 15.61
C ASP A 145 -0.07 -22.61 16.18
N CYS A 146 0.15 -21.86 17.27
CA CYS A 146 -0.77 -20.88 17.87
C CYS A 146 -1.44 -19.98 16.80
N PRO A 147 -2.61 -19.36 17.09
CA PRO A 147 -3.31 -18.51 16.12
C PRO A 147 -2.37 -17.41 15.61
N SER A 148 -1.87 -17.60 14.39
CA SER A 148 -0.97 -16.67 13.71
C SER A 148 -1.67 -15.32 13.49
N PRO A 149 -0.93 -14.20 13.38
CA PRO A 149 -1.50 -12.91 12.98
C PRO A 149 -2.33 -13.10 11.72
N VAL A 150 -3.55 -12.56 11.74
CA VAL A 150 -4.56 -12.83 10.71
C VAL A 150 -4.06 -12.29 9.38
N ASN A 151 -3.57 -13.18 8.52
CA ASN A 151 -3.32 -12.87 7.12
C ASN A 151 -4.63 -12.35 6.52
N GLY A 152 -4.65 -11.06 6.16
CA GLY A 152 -5.79 -10.47 5.44
C GLY A 152 -6.51 -9.31 6.11
N ASN A 153 -5.92 -8.58 7.07
CA ASN A 153 -6.47 -7.28 7.49
C ASN A 153 -6.20 -6.17 6.46
N ILE A 154 -6.88 -6.24 5.31
CA ILE A 154 -6.59 -5.43 4.11
C ILE A 154 -7.78 -4.55 3.75
N ALA A 155 -7.50 -3.32 3.32
CA ALA A 155 -8.46 -2.46 2.64
C ALA A 155 -7.93 -1.96 1.30
N ILE A 156 -8.86 -1.56 0.43
CA ILE A 156 -8.60 -0.86 -0.83
C ILE A 156 -9.28 0.50 -0.74
N ALA A 157 -8.53 1.56 -1.02
CA ALA A 157 -9.06 2.92 -1.03
C ALA A 157 -8.72 3.67 -2.32
N ILE A 158 -9.57 4.65 -2.61
CA ILE A 158 -9.32 5.68 -3.60
C ILE A 158 -9.15 7.02 -2.90
N ILE A 159 -8.26 7.86 -3.46
CA ILE A 159 -7.95 9.19 -2.92
C ILE A 159 -7.86 10.23 -4.04
N ASP A 160 -8.35 11.44 -3.79
CA ASP A 160 -8.07 12.63 -4.60
C ASP A 160 -7.01 13.50 -3.93
N GLU A 161 -5.75 13.11 -4.08
CA GLU A 161 -4.61 13.91 -3.60
C GLU A 161 -3.38 13.61 -4.47
N PRO A 162 -2.79 14.63 -5.12
CA PRO A 162 -1.67 14.44 -6.04
C PRO A 162 -0.31 14.30 -5.37
N THR A 163 -0.11 14.89 -4.19
CA THR A 163 1.19 14.89 -3.53
C THR A 163 1.31 13.77 -2.52
N PHE A 164 2.52 13.27 -2.29
CA PHE A 164 2.72 12.18 -1.34
C PHE A 164 2.47 12.62 0.11
N VAL A 165 2.98 13.79 0.47
CA VAL A 165 2.75 14.38 1.80
C VAL A 165 1.27 14.75 1.99
N GLY A 166 0.59 15.28 0.96
CA GLY A 166 -0.85 15.50 1.07
C GLY A 166 -1.64 14.22 1.31
N LYS A 167 -1.21 13.09 0.72
CA LYS A 167 -1.87 11.79 0.91
C LYS A 167 -1.80 11.35 2.36
N SER A 168 -0.65 11.49 3.03
CA SER A 168 -0.52 11.12 4.45
C SER A 168 -1.40 11.97 5.34
N THR A 169 -1.38 13.30 5.19
CA THR A 169 -2.26 14.20 5.96
C THR A 169 -3.73 13.83 5.79
N THR A 170 -4.15 13.58 4.54
CA THR A 170 -5.54 13.25 4.21
C THR A 170 -5.94 11.87 4.76
N LEU A 171 -5.07 10.87 4.64
CA LEU A 171 -5.31 9.52 5.17
C LEU A 171 -5.35 9.49 6.69
N LEU A 172 -4.45 10.21 7.37
CA LEU A 172 -4.45 10.30 8.84
C LEU A 172 -5.76 10.90 9.35
N ARG A 173 -6.22 12.00 8.75
CA ARG A 173 -7.53 12.61 9.09
C ARG A 173 -8.69 11.64 8.85
N PHE A 174 -8.69 10.96 7.70
CA PHE A 174 -9.69 9.96 7.36
C PHE A 174 -9.73 8.82 8.38
N LEU A 175 -8.57 8.28 8.75
CA LEU A 175 -8.45 7.18 9.71
C LEU A 175 -8.85 7.59 11.11
N GLN A 176 -8.43 8.77 11.59
CA GLN A 176 -8.86 9.31 12.88
C GLN A 176 -10.39 9.44 12.96
N THR A 177 -11.02 9.97 11.91
CA THR A 177 -12.49 10.08 11.81
C THR A 177 -13.15 8.71 11.84
N ARG A 178 -12.58 7.74 11.11
CA ARG A 178 -13.09 6.37 11.06
C ARG A 178 -12.97 5.66 12.41
N LEU A 179 -11.85 5.83 13.11
CA LEU A 179 -11.60 5.22 14.42
C LEU A 179 -12.56 5.77 15.49
N ALA A 180 -12.95 7.04 15.40
CA ALA A 180 -13.93 7.67 16.28
C ALA A 180 -15.40 7.31 15.94
N SER A 181 -15.66 6.62 14.82
CA SER A 181 -17.02 6.28 14.38
C SER A 181 -17.70 5.28 15.32
N PRO A 182 -19.02 5.38 15.56
CA PRO A 182 -19.76 4.47 16.45
C PRO A 182 -19.61 2.99 16.14
N ILE A 183 -19.42 2.64 14.85
CA ILE A 183 -19.16 1.27 14.38
C ILE A 183 -17.91 0.69 15.06
N ASN A 184 -16.88 1.52 15.26
CA ASN A 184 -15.65 1.14 15.92
C ASN A 184 -15.69 1.38 17.43
N SER A 185 -16.48 2.36 17.91
CA SER A 185 -16.65 2.65 19.34
C SER A 185 -17.38 1.57 20.14
N SER A 186 -18.30 0.81 19.51
CA SER A 186 -18.98 -0.32 20.16
C SER A 186 -18.07 -1.52 20.40
N SER A 187 -17.03 -1.65 19.59
CA SER A 187 -16.02 -2.70 19.73
C SER A 187 -15.12 -2.45 20.95
N LEU A 188 -14.94 -1.17 21.32
CA LEU A 188 -14.17 -0.70 22.48
C LEU A 188 -14.89 -0.82 23.84
N SER A 189 -16.22 -1.01 23.89
CA SER A 189 -17.02 -0.81 25.11
C SER A 189 -17.65 -2.07 25.74
N ASN A 190 -17.42 -3.27 25.21
CA ASN A 190 -18.09 -4.50 25.65
C ASN A 190 -17.29 -5.41 26.61
N THR A 191 -16.48 -4.84 27.52
CA THR A 191 -15.94 -5.62 28.65
C THR A 191 -16.48 -5.05 29.97
N THR A 192 -17.33 -5.85 30.63
CA THR A 192 -17.94 -5.56 31.92
C THR A 192 -16.95 -5.81 33.06
N ASP A 193 -15.87 -5.04 33.11
CA ASP A 193 -15.11 -4.82 34.35
C ASP A 193 -14.50 -3.42 34.34
N ARG A 194 -15.12 -2.54 35.13
CA ARG A 194 -14.69 -1.16 35.34
C ARG A 194 -13.47 -1.13 36.26
N GLN A 195 -12.32 -0.69 35.74
CA GLN A 195 -11.35 0.10 36.50
C GLN A 195 -10.85 1.28 35.64
N ASP A 196 -10.78 2.44 36.29
CA ASP A 196 -10.34 3.75 35.80
C ASP A 196 -9.20 3.71 34.76
N GLY A 197 -9.55 4.03 33.52
CA GLY A 197 -8.60 4.28 32.44
C GLY A 197 -9.39 4.48 31.16
N ALA A 198 -9.61 5.74 30.75
CA ALA A 198 -10.24 6.03 29.47
C ALA A 198 -9.40 5.37 28.35
N TYR A 199 -9.92 4.32 27.72
CA TYR A 199 -9.28 3.73 26.55
C TYR A 199 -9.19 4.82 25.48
N SER A 200 -7.98 5.34 25.24
CA SER A 200 -7.74 6.32 24.20
C SER A 200 -7.86 5.64 22.85
N LEU A 201 -8.48 6.33 21.88
CA LEU A 201 -8.49 5.87 20.50
C LEU A 201 -7.05 5.67 20.02
N PRO A 202 -6.73 4.54 19.37
CA PRO A 202 -5.37 4.30 18.92
C PRO A 202 -4.98 5.33 17.86
N HIS A 203 -3.73 5.77 17.89
CA HIS A 203 -3.19 6.68 16.90
C HIS A 203 -2.73 5.90 15.65
N PRO A 204 -3.27 6.17 14.45
CA PRO A 204 -2.82 5.52 13.23
C PRO A 204 -1.43 6.00 12.84
N LYS A 205 -0.50 5.07 12.63
CA LYS A 205 0.85 5.34 12.14
C LYS A 205 1.05 4.71 10.78
N LEU A 206 1.31 5.55 9.77
CA LEU A 206 1.42 5.11 8.38
C LEU A 206 2.86 4.72 8.02
N THR A 207 3.02 3.58 7.38
CA THR A 207 4.27 3.22 6.69
C THR A 207 4.00 3.06 5.21
N PHE A 208 4.55 3.95 4.40
CA PHE A 208 4.38 3.87 2.97
C PHE A 208 5.37 2.90 2.35
N LEU A 209 4.85 2.04 1.48
CA LEU A 209 5.62 1.04 0.75
C LEU A 209 5.87 1.57 -0.66
N LEU A 210 7.12 1.83 -1.00
CA LEU A 210 7.52 2.49 -2.24
C LEU A 210 8.49 1.65 -3.07
N GLY A 211 8.43 1.82 -4.40
CA GLY A 211 9.57 1.54 -5.26
C GLY A 211 10.52 2.74 -5.31
N PHE A 212 11.78 2.49 -5.68
CA PHE A 212 12.82 3.53 -5.72
C PHE A 212 12.45 4.74 -6.59
N ASP A 213 11.89 4.51 -7.79
CA ASP A 213 11.45 5.60 -8.69
C ASP A 213 10.33 6.47 -8.09
N THR A 214 9.57 5.97 -7.10
CA THR A 214 8.59 6.78 -6.35
C THR A 214 9.26 7.54 -5.21
N LEU A 215 10.26 6.93 -4.55
CA LEU A 215 11.08 7.60 -3.55
C LEU A 215 11.82 8.80 -4.15
N GLU A 216 12.43 8.65 -5.33
CA GLU A 216 13.08 9.77 -6.03
C GLU A 216 12.11 10.92 -6.32
N ARG A 217 10.88 10.59 -6.72
CA ARG A 217 9.82 11.60 -6.93
C ARG A 217 9.39 12.28 -5.63
N LEU A 218 9.39 11.57 -4.50
CA LEU A 218 9.09 12.18 -3.19
C LEU A 218 10.07 13.32 -2.86
N PHE A 219 11.35 13.16 -3.21
CA PHE A 219 12.40 14.13 -2.94
C PHE A 219 12.70 15.07 -4.11
N SER A 220 11.88 15.06 -5.17
CA SER A 220 12.09 15.89 -6.35
C SER A 220 11.43 17.26 -6.18
N PRO A 221 12.20 18.38 -6.20
CA PRO A 221 11.66 19.73 -5.96
C PRO A 221 10.50 20.15 -6.87
N LYS A 222 10.41 19.59 -8.10
CA LYS A 222 9.34 19.92 -9.06
C LYS A 222 7.91 19.60 -8.58
N TYR A 223 7.77 18.79 -7.53
CA TYR A 223 6.48 18.47 -6.91
C TYR A 223 6.09 19.41 -5.77
N TYR A 224 6.93 20.39 -5.48
CA TYR A 224 6.77 21.32 -4.39
C TYR A 224 6.87 22.76 -4.90
N PRO A 225 6.25 23.74 -4.22
CA PRO A 225 6.37 25.14 -4.63
C PRO A 225 7.81 25.70 -4.54
N SER A 226 8.62 25.21 -3.59
CA SER A 226 10.05 25.51 -3.49
C SER A 226 10.80 24.39 -2.75
N GLU A 227 12.13 24.40 -2.77
CA GLU A 227 12.96 23.45 -2.01
C GLU A 227 12.81 23.61 -0.49
N GLU A 228 12.60 24.84 -0.02
CA GLU A 228 12.38 25.14 1.40
C GLU A 228 11.04 24.54 1.85
N ILE A 229 9.99 24.73 1.05
CA ILE A 229 8.68 24.15 1.33
C ILE A 229 8.75 22.62 1.24
N MET A 230 9.46 22.06 0.26
CA MET A 230 9.71 20.62 0.19
C MET A 230 10.33 20.08 1.48
N THR A 231 11.41 20.72 1.95
CA THR A 231 12.12 20.30 3.15
C THR A 231 11.20 20.38 4.38
N GLN A 232 10.43 21.46 4.52
CA GLN A 232 9.47 21.64 5.61
C GLN A 232 8.39 20.52 5.59
N MET A 233 7.81 20.26 4.42
CA MET A 233 6.77 19.24 4.26
C MET A 233 7.30 17.83 4.53
N LEU A 234 8.50 17.49 4.06
CA LEU A 234 9.15 16.20 4.31
C LEU A 234 9.51 16.03 5.80
N ARG A 235 9.92 17.11 6.48
CA ARG A 235 10.17 17.10 7.92
C ARG A 235 8.88 16.82 8.69
N GLY A 236 7.77 17.48 8.36
CA GLY A 236 6.50 17.20 9.02
C GLY A 236 5.97 15.80 8.75
N PHE A 237 6.14 15.32 7.51
CA PHE A 237 5.79 13.97 7.09
C PHE A 237 6.54 12.88 7.90
N LEU A 238 7.85 13.01 8.08
CA LEU A 238 8.70 11.96 8.69
C LEU A 238 8.99 12.18 10.18
N SER A 239 8.68 13.35 10.76
CA SER A 239 8.99 13.67 12.15
C SER A 239 8.12 12.88 13.14
N PRO A 240 8.71 12.31 14.22
CA PRO A 240 7.93 11.68 15.29
C PRO A 240 6.95 12.61 16.00
N ASN A 241 7.18 13.92 15.94
CA ASN A 241 6.39 14.91 16.65
C ASN A 241 5.25 15.47 15.78
N GLU A 242 5.13 15.02 14.54
CA GLU A 242 4.12 15.48 13.58
C GLU A 242 3.35 14.28 13.01
N GLU A 243 3.51 13.93 11.73
CA GLU A 243 2.76 12.84 11.11
C GLU A 243 3.34 11.44 11.42
N ASP A 244 4.58 11.39 11.91
CA ASP A 244 5.29 10.16 12.31
C ASP A 244 5.25 9.05 11.25
N CYS A 245 5.18 9.42 9.96
CA CYS A 245 5.18 8.45 8.88
C CYS A 245 6.56 7.81 8.73
N ARG A 246 6.55 6.60 8.15
CA ARG A 246 7.75 5.87 7.76
C ARG A 246 7.68 5.48 6.30
N ILE A 247 8.83 5.19 5.71
CA ILE A 247 8.92 4.63 4.36
C ILE A 247 9.68 3.32 4.41
N VAL A 248 9.15 2.32 3.73
CA VAL A 248 9.86 1.12 3.31
C VAL A 248 9.98 1.19 1.79
N CYS A 249 11.20 1.18 1.27
CA CYS A 249 11.47 1.30 -0.15
C CYS A 249 12.17 0.04 -0.66
N ALA A 250 11.64 -0.57 -1.72
CA ALA A 250 12.36 -1.62 -2.44
C ALA A 250 13.63 -1.03 -3.08
N HIS A 251 14.76 -1.70 -2.89
CA HIS A 251 16.03 -1.36 -3.53
C HIS A 251 15.92 -1.63 -5.04
N ARG A 252 16.69 -0.88 -5.84
CA ARG A 252 16.85 -1.13 -7.26
C ARG A 252 18.29 -1.60 -7.51
N THR A 253 18.50 -2.91 -7.50
CA THR A 253 19.80 -3.48 -7.87
C THR A 253 19.84 -3.62 -9.39
N SER A 254 20.46 -2.67 -10.09
CA SER A 254 20.74 -2.86 -11.52
C SER A 254 21.84 -3.93 -11.67
N PRO A 255 21.63 -5.01 -12.45
CA PRO A 255 22.66 -6.03 -12.64
C PRO A 255 23.90 -5.41 -13.31
N GLY A 256 25.06 -5.56 -12.68
CA GLY A 256 26.37 -5.17 -13.25
C GLY A 256 27.03 -3.91 -12.70
N VAL A 257 26.42 -3.19 -11.75
CA VAL A 257 27.07 -2.07 -11.06
C VAL A 257 27.10 -2.37 -9.56
N GLY A 258 28.25 -2.80 -9.06
CA GLY A 258 28.50 -3.10 -7.63
C GLY A 258 28.53 -1.87 -6.71
N GLN A 259 27.90 -0.77 -7.12
CA GLN A 259 27.72 0.44 -6.32
C GLN A 259 26.33 0.99 -6.56
N THR A 260 25.66 1.28 -5.45
CA THR A 260 24.40 1.98 -5.30
C THR A 260 24.19 2.97 -6.43
N SER A 261 23.17 2.77 -7.27
CA SER A 261 22.70 3.82 -8.17
C SER A 261 21.99 4.91 -7.35
N GLN A 262 22.73 5.58 -6.46
CA GLN A 262 22.39 6.88 -5.86
C GLN A 262 22.48 8.00 -6.92
N LYS A 263 22.13 7.71 -8.17
CA LYS A 263 22.49 8.56 -9.31
C LYS A 263 21.48 9.66 -9.63
N GLU A 264 20.34 9.76 -8.94
CA GLU A 264 19.31 10.74 -9.33
C GLU A 264 18.94 11.77 -8.25
N LEU A 265 19.23 11.52 -6.96
CA LEU A 265 19.06 12.53 -5.92
C LEU A 265 20.27 13.46 -5.92
N HIS A 266 20.08 14.73 -6.26
CA HIS A 266 21.13 15.75 -6.30
C HIS A 266 20.83 16.88 -5.31
N GLY A 267 21.87 17.48 -4.74
CA GLY A 267 21.77 18.66 -3.89
C GLY A 267 21.03 18.40 -2.58
N LYS A 268 20.26 19.40 -2.10
CA LYS A 268 19.55 19.35 -0.80
C LYS A 268 18.59 18.15 -0.67
N ALA A 269 18.01 17.69 -1.78
CA ALA A 269 17.14 16.51 -1.80
C ALA A 269 17.86 15.24 -1.32
N GLN A 270 19.14 15.08 -1.70
CA GLN A 270 19.97 13.96 -1.30
C GLN A 270 20.31 14.03 0.20
N GLU A 271 20.66 15.21 0.69
CA GLU A 271 20.99 15.44 2.10
C GLU A 271 19.81 15.10 3.00
N VAL A 272 18.62 15.59 2.66
CA VAL A 272 17.38 15.31 3.42
C VAL A 272 17.03 13.82 3.35
N ALA A 273 17.16 13.17 2.19
CA ALA A 273 16.93 11.74 2.07
C ALA A 273 17.92 10.92 2.92
N GLN A 274 19.21 11.27 2.91
CA GLN A 274 20.24 10.60 3.71
C GLN A 274 20.01 10.77 5.21
N GLU A 275 19.58 11.96 5.65
CA GLU A 275 19.20 12.22 7.05
C GLU A 275 18.09 11.25 7.52
N PHE A 276 17.06 11.08 6.68
CA PHE A 276 15.94 10.19 7.01
C PHE A 276 16.26 8.70 6.89
N ILE A 277 17.20 8.32 6.03
CA ILE A 277 17.74 6.96 6.00
C ILE A 277 18.57 6.69 7.27
N ALA A 278 19.47 7.61 7.64
CA ALA A 278 20.33 7.47 8.82
C ALA A 278 19.53 7.41 10.13
N SER A 279 18.41 8.12 10.22
CA SER A 279 17.49 8.07 11.36
C SER A 279 16.55 6.86 11.37
N GLY A 280 16.61 5.98 10.36
CA GLY A 280 15.75 4.80 10.25
C GLY A 280 14.29 5.11 9.90
N ARG A 281 14.01 6.33 9.42
CA ARG A 281 12.69 6.76 8.93
C ARG A 281 12.38 6.22 7.54
N ILE A 282 13.42 6.04 6.74
CA ILE A 282 13.37 5.39 5.43
C ILE A 282 14.23 4.13 5.51
N ILE A 283 13.62 2.98 5.25
CA ILE A 283 14.33 1.70 5.22
C ILE A 283 14.32 1.17 3.79
N LEU A 284 15.51 0.81 3.32
CA LEU A 284 15.68 0.13 2.03
C LEU A 284 15.63 -1.38 2.26
N ILE A 285 14.80 -2.08 1.49
CA ILE A 285 14.63 -3.54 1.58
C ILE A 285 14.88 -4.20 0.24
N ASP A 286 15.23 -5.48 0.28
CA ASP A 286 15.26 -6.34 -0.90
C ASP A 286 13.93 -7.10 -0.99
N ILE A 287 13.23 -6.98 -2.13
CA ILE A 287 11.97 -7.69 -2.40
C ILE A 287 12.16 -8.91 -3.33
N GLY A 288 13.41 -9.31 -3.59
CA GLY A 288 13.79 -10.36 -4.53
C GLY A 288 14.43 -9.80 -5.79
N ALA A 289 15.53 -10.42 -6.24
CA ALA A 289 16.31 -9.96 -7.39
C ALA A 289 15.49 -9.95 -8.70
N ARG A 290 14.45 -10.78 -8.82
CA ARG A 290 13.58 -10.80 -10.00
C ARG A 290 12.47 -9.76 -9.86
N GLU A 291 11.82 -9.73 -8.70
CA GLU A 291 10.67 -8.88 -8.39
C GLU A 291 11.04 -7.39 -8.48
N GLN A 292 12.24 -7.01 -8.04
CA GLN A 292 12.76 -5.64 -8.19
C GLN A 292 12.79 -5.14 -9.65
N THR A 293 12.83 -6.05 -10.63
CA THR A 293 12.89 -5.68 -12.06
C THR A 293 11.51 -5.49 -12.68
N TYR A 294 10.43 -5.94 -12.04
CA TYR A 294 9.12 -5.99 -12.66
C TYR A 294 8.38 -4.65 -12.60
N SER A 295 7.99 -4.13 -13.77
CA SER A 295 7.21 -2.90 -13.87
C SER A 295 5.88 -3.11 -14.61
N SER A 296 4.84 -2.36 -14.20
CA SER A 296 3.55 -2.38 -14.89
C SER A 296 3.68 -1.94 -16.36
N SER A 297 4.61 -1.03 -16.66
CA SER A 297 4.88 -0.58 -18.04
C SER A 297 5.43 -1.70 -18.91
N GLU A 298 6.31 -2.54 -18.36
CA GLU A 298 6.84 -3.72 -19.07
C GLU A 298 5.75 -4.74 -19.35
N VAL A 299 4.84 -4.99 -18.39
CA VAL A 299 3.67 -5.85 -18.61
C VAL A 299 2.85 -5.37 -19.80
N ARG A 300 2.45 -4.09 -19.80
CA ARG A 300 1.66 -3.51 -20.91
C ARG A 300 2.39 -3.60 -22.25
N ALA A 301 3.69 -3.30 -22.29
CA ALA A 301 4.49 -3.36 -23.50
C ALA A 301 4.55 -4.78 -24.08
N LYS A 302 4.76 -5.80 -23.24
CA LYS A 302 4.81 -7.20 -23.65
C LYS A 302 3.44 -7.73 -24.09
N VAL A 303 2.35 -7.32 -23.44
CA VAL A 303 0.98 -7.66 -23.89
C VAL A 303 0.68 -7.04 -25.26
N ALA A 304 0.99 -5.75 -25.43
CA ALA A 304 0.79 -5.05 -26.69
C ALA A 304 1.61 -5.64 -27.85
N ALA A 305 2.78 -6.23 -27.55
CA ALA A 305 3.62 -6.94 -28.51
C ALA A 305 3.14 -8.37 -28.84
N GLY A 306 2.02 -8.84 -28.26
CA GLY A 306 1.51 -10.20 -28.45
C GLY A 306 2.36 -11.29 -27.80
N GLY A 307 3.25 -10.92 -26.87
CA GLY A 307 4.09 -11.87 -26.14
C GLY A 307 3.33 -12.56 -25.01
N GLU A 308 3.90 -13.65 -24.48
CA GLU A 308 3.35 -14.41 -23.35
C GLU A 308 4.17 -14.22 -22.06
N ALA A 309 5.39 -13.70 -22.18
CA ALA A 309 6.33 -13.55 -21.07
C ALA A 309 5.80 -12.65 -19.95
N TRP A 310 4.84 -11.75 -20.24
CA TRP A 310 4.22 -10.87 -19.25
C TRP A 310 3.47 -11.61 -18.15
N LYS A 311 3.01 -12.84 -18.42
CA LYS A 311 2.30 -13.68 -17.44
C LYS A 311 3.16 -14.00 -16.22
N TRP A 312 4.49 -13.99 -16.37
CA TRP A 312 5.44 -14.22 -15.28
C TRP A 312 5.71 -12.97 -14.43
N LEU A 313 5.23 -11.80 -14.84
CA LEU A 313 5.40 -10.54 -14.09
C LEU A 313 4.20 -10.23 -13.17
N VAL A 314 3.12 -11.00 -13.25
CA VAL A 314 1.87 -10.80 -12.51
C VAL A 314 1.42 -12.12 -11.88
N THR A 315 0.46 -12.07 -10.95
CA THR A 315 -0.13 -13.31 -10.41
C THR A 315 -1.01 -13.98 -11.47
N ALA A 316 -1.21 -15.30 -11.35
CA ALA A 316 -2.02 -16.05 -12.31
C ALA A 316 -3.46 -15.51 -12.41
N VAL A 317 -4.02 -15.06 -11.29
CA VAL A 317 -5.36 -14.47 -11.23
C VAL A 317 -5.43 -13.15 -12.01
N ILE A 318 -4.42 -12.29 -11.84
CA ILE A 318 -4.32 -11.03 -12.61
C ILE A 318 -4.09 -11.33 -14.10
N ALA A 319 -3.27 -12.32 -14.44
CA ALA A 319 -3.07 -12.70 -15.84
C ALA A 319 -4.37 -13.16 -16.51
N ASN A 320 -5.15 -13.99 -15.83
CA ASN A 320 -6.47 -14.42 -16.32
C ASN A 320 -7.43 -13.25 -16.48
N TYR A 321 -7.42 -12.29 -15.56
CA TYR A 321 -8.24 -11.08 -15.66
C TYR A 321 -7.85 -10.22 -16.87
N ILE A 322 -6.55 -9.99 -17.11
CA ILE A 322 -6.05 -9.24 -18.27
C ILE A 322 -6.49 -9.90 -19.58
N MET A 323 -6.34 -11.22 -19.71
CA MET A 323 -6.77 -11.96 -20.91
C MET A 323 -8.29 -11.92 -21.09
N GLY A 324 -9.05 -12.18 -20.02
CA GLY A 324 -10.51 -12.25 -20.07
C GLY A 324 -11.18 -10.93 -20.43
N ASN A 325 -10.52 -9.80 -20.13
CA ASN A 325 -11.00 -8.45 -20.46
C ASN A 325 -10.25 -7.81 -21.65
N ALA A 326 -9.40 -8.57 -22.34
CA ALA A 326 -8.57 -8.10 -23.46
C ALA A 326 -7.82 -6.78 -23.17
N LEU A 327 -7.28 -6.63 -21.96
CA LEU A 327 -6.59 -5.40 -21.57
C LEU A 327 -5.22 -5.30 -22.24
N TYR A 328 -4.82 -4.08 -22.59
CA TYR A 328 -3.50 -3.72 -23.12
C TYR A 328 -3.14 -4.30 -24.49
N ALA A 329 -4.02 -5.09 -25.10
CA ALA A 329 -3.84 -5.54 -26.48
C ALA A 329 -3.99 -4.36 -27.45
N GLN A 330 -3.23 -4.38 -28.54
CA GLN A 330 -3.45 -3.43 -29.64
C GLN A 330 -4.82 -3.71 -30.29
N PRO A 331 -5.56 -2.69 -30.74
CA PRO A 331 -6.73 -2.91 -31.57
C PRO A 331 -6.30 -3.68 -32.83
N THR A 332 -6.87 -4.86 -33.05
CA THR A 332 -6.81 -5.51 -34.36
C THR A 332 -7.64 -4.68 -35.32
N PHE A 333 -6.98 -3.90 -36.17
CA PHE A 333 -7.60 -3.21 -37.31
C PHE A 333 -7.90 -4.18 -38.44
#